data_AF-A0A1F4PQD4-F1
#
_entry.id   AF-A0A1F4PQD4-F1
#
_cell.length_a   1.000
_cell.length_b   1.000
_cell.length_c   1.000
_cell.angle_alpha   90.00
_cell.angle_beta   90.00
_cell.angle_gamma   90.00
#
_symmetry.space_group_name_H-M   'P 1'
#
loop_
_entity.id
_entity.type
_entity.pdbx_description
1 polymer ?
#
loop_
_entity_poly.entity_id
_entity_poly.type
_entity_poly.pdbx_seq_one_letter_code
_entity_poly.pdbx_strand_id
1 'polypeptide(L)'
;MKFVLKIWFLGFLTVFSCTARQYQLHDDVEKKYILQTDKNELFKFVGCRYLNFVKIMVSNFDQFDPTKTQWYLHNWQKNLELIKKYYHQIMHYEVAPMYLKWVSDEVGYGAFAKRDIAKEEFLGVYAGELRLMNQAGRASIEECTYAWEYPAQASDGTQFCIDPKYMGNEMRFVNHNDHPNATNIDVLINGIIYKCYVALQDIAQDAEITVDYGNGYWQVRGMVPQVLH
;
A
#
# COMPACT_ATOMS: atom_id res chain seq x y z
N MET A 1 21.52 -28.07 -48.05
CA MET A 1 21.38 -26.96 -47.07
C MET A 1 20.07 -27.10 -46.33
N LYS A 2 20.10 -27.60 -45.09
CA LYS A 2 19.02 -27.48 -44.10
C LYS A 2 19.70 -27.08 -42.80
N PHE A 3 19.53 -25.83 -42.38
CA PHE A 3 20.03 -25.34 -41.10
C PHE A 3 19.14 -25.89 -39.99
N VAL A 4 19.73 -26.66 -39.07
CA VAL A 4 19.07 -27.12 -37.83
C VAL A 4 19.44 -26.12 -36.74
N LEU A 5 18.45 -25.35 -36.27
CA LEU A 5 18.62 -24.46 -35.13
C LEU A 5 18.46 -25.28 -33.83
N LYS A 6 19.57 -25.53 -33.13
CA LYS A 6 19.56 -26.09 -31.77
C LYS A 6 19.15 -24.99 -30.79
N ILE A 7 17.94 -25.07 -30.26
CA ILE A 7 17.50 -24.24 -29.12
C ILE A 7 18.05 -24.90 -27.85
N TRP A 8 18.92 -24.17 -27.14
CA TRP A 8 19.32 -24.52 -25.78
C TRP A 8 18.25 -24.02 -24.81
N PHE A 9 17.55 -24.94 -24.15
CA PHE A 9 16.77 -24.64 -22.96
C PHE A 9 17.76 -24.47 -21.79
N LEU A 10 18.15 -23.23 -21.49
CA LEU A 10 18.58 -22.90 -20.13
C LEU A 10 17.33 -22.53 -19.34
N GLY A 11 16.90 -23.46 -18.49
CA GLY A 11 15.91 -23.19 -17.47
C GLY A 11 16.48 -22.25 -16.43
N PHE A 12 16.20 -20.95 -16.58
CA PHE A 12 16.11 -20.03 -15.46
C PHE A 12 14.64 -19.97 -15.07
N LEU A 13 14.31 -20.48 -13.88
CA LEU A 13 13.06 -20.10 -13.21
C LEU A 13 13.18 -18.61 -12.87
N THR A 14 12.79 -17.76 -13.81
CA THR A 14 12.51 -16.36 -13.51
C THR A 14 11.24 -16.34 -12.68
N VAL A 15 11.39 -16.04 -11.39
CA VAL A 15 10.28 -15.67 -10.52
C VAL A 15 9.65 -14.44 -11.16
N PHE A 16 8.52 -14.60 -11.83
CA PHE A 16 7.77 -13.48 -12.39
C PHE A 16 7.27 -12.64 -11.23
N SER A 17 7.91 -11.51 -10.96
CA SER A 17 7.37 -10.45 -10.11
C SER A 17 6.08 -9.95 -10.76
N CYS A 18 4.96 -10.55 -10.34
CA CYS A 18 3.65 -10.12 -10.76
C CYS A 18 3.29 -8.92 -9.89
N THR A 19 3.73 -7.72 -10.26
CA THR A 19 3.02 -6.47 -10.00
C THR A 19 2.21 -6.16 -11.28
N ALA A 20 1.12 -5.39 -11.20
CA ALA A 20 0.42 -4.96 -12.41
C ALA A 20 1.46 -4.29 -13.31
N ARG A 21 1.71 -4.80 -14.53
CA ARG A 21 2.81 -4.36 -15.41
C ARG A 21 2.74 -2.84 -15.57
N GLN A 22 3.55 -2.11 -14.80
CA GLN A 22 3.64 -0.66 -14.89
C GLN A 22 4.58 -0.37 -16.06
N TYR A 23 4.25 0.63 -16.86
CA TYR A 23 5.16 1.15 -17.88
C TYR A 23 5.85 2.37 -17.28
N GLN A 24 7.10 2.61 -17.63
CA GLN A 24 7.77 3.82 -17.22
C GLN A 24 7.21 5.01 -18.02
N LEU A 25 6.79 6.10 -17.35
CA LEU A 25 6.21 7.27 -18.03
C LEU A 25 7.22 8.00 -18.93
N HIS A 26 8.51 7.95 -18.58
CA HIS A 26 9.59 8.60 -19.33
C HIS A 26 10.79 7.69 -19.45
N ASP A 27 11.57 7.82 -20.52
CA ASP A 27 12.84 7.11 -20.71
C ASP A 27 13.94 7.55 -19.70
N ASP A 28 13.67 8.60 -18.91
CA ASP A 28 14.54 9.03 -17.82
C ASP A 28 14.30 8.21 -16.55
N VAL A 29 15.17 7.22 -16.33
CA VAL A 29 15.22 6.35 -15.15
C VAL A 29 15.52 7.10 -13.84
N GLU A 30 16.04 8.32 -13.92
CA GLU A 30 16.38 9.13 -12.75
C GLU A 30 15.30 10.16 -12.38
N LYS A 31 14.19 10.25 -13.13
CA LYS A 31 13.11 11.21 -12.83
C LYS A 31 12.52 10.96 -11.44
N LYS A 32 12.67 11.97 -10.56
CA LYS A 32 12.02 12.05 -9.25
C LYS A 32 10.78 12.94 -9.34
N TYR A 33 9.63 12.43 -8.91
CA TYR A 33 8.37 13.18 -8.80
C TYR A 33 8.28 13.79 -7.39
N ILE A 34 8.82 15.00 -7.25
CA ILE A 34 9.02 15.64 -5.95
C ILE A 34 7.86 16.57 -5.61
N LEU A 35 7.45 17.43 -6.56
CA LEU A 35 6.37 18.39 -6.34
C LEU A 35 5.01 17.70 -6.51
N GLN A 36 3.98 18.24 -5.85
CA GLN A 36 2.63 17.71 -5.99
C GLN A 36 2.15 17.71 -7.46
N THR A 37 2.57 18.70 -8.24
CA THR A 37 2.28 18.78 -9.68
C THR A 37 2.85 17.58 -10.45
N ASP A 38 4.08 17.20 -10.14
CA ASP A 38 4.77 16.08 -10.79
C ASP A 38 4.10 14.78 -10.38
N LYS A 39 3.82 14.62 -9.08
CA LYS A 39 3.07 13.46 -8.57
C LYS A 39 1.74 13.34 -9.29
N ASN A 40 0.98 14.42 -9.43
CA ASN A 40 -0.32 14.39 -10.12
C ASN A 40 -0.21 13.91 -11.58
N GLU A 41 0.88 14.23 -12.28
CA GLU A 41 1.19 13.70 -13.61
C GLU A 41 1.37 12.17 -13.56
N LEU A 42 2.19 11.68 -12.62
CA LEU A 42 2.40 10.24 -12.42
C LEU A 42 1.10 9.51 -12.07
N PHE A 43 0.31 10.05 -11.13
CA PHE A 43 -1.00 9.51 -10.75
C PHE A 43 -1.89 9.34 -11.99
N LYS A 44 -2.04 10.41 -12.79
CA LYS A 44 -2.84 10.38 -14.01
C LYS A 44 -2.34 9.30 -14.99
N PHE A 45 -1.03 9.17 -15.15
CA PHE A 45 -0.43 8.18 -16.03
C PHE A 45 -0.71 6.74 -15.60
N VAL A 46 -0.60 6.43 -14.31
CA VAL A 46 -0.92 5.09 -13.78
C VAL A 46 -2.43 4.83 -13.64
N GLY A 47 -3.27 5.70 -14.20
CA GLY A 47 -4.73 5.56 -14.17
C GLY A 47 -5.36 5.81 -12.80
N CYS A 48 -4.67 6.52 -11.91
CA CYS A 48 -5.12 6.83 -10.55
C CYS A 48 -5.31 8.35 -10.36
N ARG A 49 -6.31 8.77 -9.60
CA ARG A 49 -6.47 10.17 -9.20
C ARG A 49 -5.87 10.39 -7.82
N TYR A 50 -5.18 11.51 -7.62
CA TYR A 50 -4.70 11.85 -6.29
C TYR A 50 -5.87 12.08 -5.31
N LEU A 51 -5.83 11.42 -4.16
CA LEU A 51 -6.79 11.49 -3.08
C LEU A 51 -6.04 11.24 -1.77
N ASN A 52 -6.03 12.20 -0.85
CA ASN A 52 -5.28 12.08 0.40
C ASN A 52 -6.13 11.75 1.62
N PHE A 53 -7.38 11.31 1.43
CA PHE A 53 -8.28 10.93 2.52
C PHE A 53 -8.99 9.62 2.21
N VAL A 54 -9.58 8.99 3.23
CA VAL A 54 -10.39 7.78 3.07
C VAL A 54 -11.75 8.16 2.53
N LYS A 55 -12.08 7.69 1.32
CA LYS A 55 -13.37 7.92 0.69
C LYS A 55 -14.29 6.73 0.93
N ILE A 56 -15.35 6.93 1.72
CA ILE A 56 -16.30 5.88 2.05
C ILE A 56 -17.23 5.62 0.86
N MET A 57 -17.21 4.40 0.33
CA MET A 57 -18.03 3.95 -0.79
C MET A 57 -19.14 2.98 -0.37
N VAL A 58 -19.21 2.63 0.91
CA VAL A 58 -20.18 1.70 1.48
C VAL A 58 -21.44 2.44 1.92
N SER A 59 -22.61 1.96 1.48
CA SER A 59 -23.90 2.46 1.96
C SER A 59 -24.15 2.04 3.41
N ASN A 60 -24.78 2.92 4.20
CA ASN A 60 -25.09 2.69 5.62
C ASN A 60 -23.85 2.41 6.51
N PHE A 61 -22.67 2.90 6.11
CA PHE A 61 -21.45 2.76 6.92
C PHE A 61 -21.56 3.46 8.29
N ASP A 62 -22.42 4.47 8.40
CA ASP A 62 -22.76 5.15 9.66
C ASP A 62 -23.44 4.24 10.70
N GLN A 63 -24.05 3.13 10.26
CA GLN A 63 -24.65 2.14 11.16
C GLN A 63 -23.62 1.13 11.70
N PHE A 64 -22.44 1.10 11.10
CA PHE A 64 -21.36 0.22 11.53
C PHE A 64 -20.65 0.83 12.76
N ASP A 65 -20.63 0.07 13.85
CA ASP A 65 -19.99 0.46 15.10
C ASP A 65 -18.63 -0.26 15.25
N PRO A 66 -17.52 0.38 14.86
CA PRO A 66 -16.19 -0.24 14.91
C PRO A 66 -15.75 -0.60 16.33
N THR A 67 -16.33 0.01 17.37
CA THR A 67 -15.97 -0.27 18.77
C THR A 67 -16.45 -1.65 19.24
N LYS A 68 -17.36 -2.27 18.49
CA LYS A 68 -17.86 -3.63 18.75
C LYS A 68 -17.10 -4.72 17.99
N THR A 69 -16.17 -4.33 17.11
CA THR A 69 -15.37 -5.29 16.35
C THR A 69 -14.45 -6.09 17.26
N GLN A 70 -14.19 -7.35 16.92
CA GLN A 70 -13.18 -8.14 17.62
C GLN A 70 -11.82 -7.44 17.61
N TRP A 71 -11.42 -6.85 16.49
CA TRP A 71 -10.18 -6.09 16.41
C TRP A 71 -10.11 -4.99 17.48
N TYR A 72 -11.14 -4.14 17.61
CA TYR A 72 -11.10 -3.05 18.59
C TYR A 72 -11.08 -3.58 20.03
N LEU A 73 -11.89 -4.60 20.33
CA LEU A 73 -11.92 -5.20 21.67
C LEU A 73 -10.55 -5.75 22.10
N HIS A 74 -9.73 -6.24 21.17
CA HIS A 74 -8.37 -6.69 21.43
C HIS A 74 -7.33 -5.56 21.44
N ASN A 75 -7.59 -4.42 20.76
CA ASN A 75 -6.60 -3.37 20.52
C ASN A 75 -6.93 -2.02 21.16
N TRP A 76 -8.02 -1.87 21.93
CA TRP A 76 -8.51 -0.57 22.39
C TRP A 76 -7.49 0.24 23.20
N GLN A 77 -6.66 -0.41 24.03
CA GLN A 77 -5.60 0.27 24.79
C GLN A 77 -4.53 0.85 23.85
N LYS A 78 -4.01 0.02 22.93
CA LYS A 78 -3.08 0.44 21.89
C LYS A 78 -3.67 1.54 21.01
N ASN A 79 -4.96 1.44 20.68
CA ASN A 79 -5.68 2.47 19.93
C ASN A 79 -5.64 3.83 20.64
N LEU A 80 -5.83 3.87 21.96
CA LEU A 80 -5.73 5.12 22.73
C LEU A 80 -4.31 5.71 22.71
N GLU A 81 -3.27 4.87 22.75
CA GLU A 81 -1.87 5.32 22.62
C GLU A 81 -1.59 5.90 21.23
N LEU A 82 -2.06 5.21 20.18
CA LEU A 82 -1.90 5.66 18.80
C LEU A 82 -2.65 6.97 18.53
N ILE A 83 -3.85 7.14 19.08
CA ILE A 83 -4.58 8.43 19.03
C ILE A 83 -3.74 9.52 19.68
N LYS A 84 -3.26 9.32 20.91
CA LYS A 84 -2.45 10.34 21.62
C LYS A 84 -1.23 10.76 20.80
N LYS A 85 -0.65 9.83 20.04
CA LYS A 85 0.57 10.05 19.26
C LYS A 85 0.32 10.67 17.89
N TYR A 86 -0.73 10.24 17.18
CA TYR A 86 -0.90 10.49 15.75
C TYR A 86 -2.21 11.22 15.38
N TYR A 87 -3.05 11.60 16.34
CA TYR A 87 -4.36 12.22 16.05
C TYR A 87 -4.25 13.44 15.13
N HIS A 88 -3.31 14.36 15.40
CA HIS A 88 -3.15 15.56 14.58
C HIS A 88 -2.82 15.20 13.13
N GLN A 89 -1.81 14.36 12.93
CA GLN A 89 -1.35 13.95 11.62
C GLN A 89 -2.44 13.22 10.82
N ILE A 90 -3.21 12.35 11.48
CA ILE A 90 -4.31 11.61 10.85
C ILE A 90 -5.43 12.57 10.45
N MET A 91 -5.86 13.45 11.35
CA MET A 91 -6.99 14.37 11.09
C MET A 91 -6.67 15.46 10.08
N HIS A 92 -5.39 15.81 9.93
CA HIS A 92 -4.90 16.73 8.90
C HIS A 92 -4.42 16.03 7.62
N TYR A 93 -4.52 14.69 7.56
CA TYR A 93 -4.02 13.88 6.45
C TYR A 93 -2.58 14.25 6.05
N GLU A 94 -1.72 14.43 7.05
CA GLU A 94 -0.32 14.76 6.81
C GLU A 94 0.37 13.62 6.06
N VAL A 95 1.29 13.97 5.17
CA VAL A 95 2.14 13.02 4.45
C VAL A 95 3.59 13.46 4.69
N ALA A 96 4.42 12.53 5.16
CA ALA A 96 5.83 12.81 5.36
C ALA A 96 6.48 13.27 4.03
N PRO A 97 7.49 14.15 4.07
CA PRO A 97 8.14 14.59 2.85
C PRO A 97 8.77 13.41 2.08
N MET A 98 8.15 13.05 0.96
CA MET A 98 8.60 11.97 0.08
C MET A 98 8.45 12.34 -1.39
N TYR A 99 9.25 11.68 -2.22
CA TYR A 99 9.15 11.73 -3.68
C TYR A 99 8.89 10.32 -4.23
N LEU A 100 8.40 10.25 -5.46
CA LEU A 100 8.21 8.98 -6.16
C LEU A 100 9.28 8.83 -7.24
N LYS A 101 9.75 7.61 -7.48
CA LYS A 101 10.75 7.29 -8.52
C LYS A 101 10.46 5.91 -9.11
N TRP A 102 10.81 5.70 -10.37
CA TRP A 102 10.86 4.37 -10.95
C TRP A 102 11.95 3.53 -10.25
N VAL A 103 11.62 2.28 -9.90
CA VAL A 103 12.54 1.34 -9.26
C VAL A 103 13.05 0.34 -10.30
N SER A 104 12.15 -0.42 -10.92
CA SER A 104 12.47 -1.39 -11.97
C SER A 104 11.21 -1.88 -12.70
N ASP A 105 11.36 -2.66 -13.77
CA ASP A 105 10.24 -3.28 -14.49
C ASP A 105 9.47 -4.30 -13.63
N GLU A 106 10.15 -4.89 -12.64
CA GLU A 106 9.59 -5.89 -11.74
C GLU A 106 8.68 -5.29 -10.67
N VAL A 107 9.08 -4.14 -10.13
CA VAL A 107 8.44 -3.49 -8.98
C VAL A 107 7.59 -2.29 -9.40
N GLY A 108 8.03 -1.56 -10.42
CA GLY A 108 7.42 -0.32 -10.88
C GLY A 108 7.90 0.90 -10.09
N TYR A 109 6.98 1.78 -9.72
CA TYR A 109 7.27 2.99 -8.95
C TYR A 109 7.35 2.73 -7.44
N GLY A 110 8.28 3.43 -6.77
CA GLY A 110 8.50 3.40 -5.33
C GLY A 110 8.37 4.77 -4.67
N ALA A 111 8.19 4.78 -3.35
CA ALA A 111 8.17 5.99 -2.52
C ALA A 111 9.47 6.13 -1.71
N PHE A 112 10.07 7.31 -1.72
CA PHE A 112 11.40 7.57 -1.17
C PHE A 112 11.40 8.78 -0.23
N ALA A 113 12.16 8.69 0.85
CA ALA A 113 12.27 9.77 1.83
C ALA A 113 12.97 11.01 1.22
N LYS A 114 12.33 12.19 1.31
CA LYS A 114 12.92 13.47 0.83
C LYS A 114 13.91 14.08 1.82
N ARG A 115 13.87 13.63 3.08
CA ARG A 115 14.78 13.96 4.16
C ARG A 115 14.93 12.75 5.07
N ASP A 116 15.83 12.81 6.03
CA ASP A 116 15.84 11.85 7.13
C ASP A 116 14.48 11.85 7.84
N ILE A 117 13.97 10.66 8.10
CA ILE A 117 12.71 10.40 8.81
C ILE A 117 13.08 9.62 10.07
N ALA A 118 12.63 10.10 11.22
CA ALA A 118 12.93 9.45 12.49
C ALA A 118 12.08 8.19 12.68
N LYS A 119 12.60 7.23 13.45
CA LYS A 119 11.81 6.10 13.96
C LYS A 119 10.51 6.60 14.59
N GLU A 120 9.41 5.89 14.31
CA GLU A 120 8.05 6.19 14.74
C GLU A 120 7.43 7.47 14.17
N GLU A 121 8.10 8.16 13.26
CA GLU A 121 7.52 9.29 12.55
C GLU A 121 6.32 8.83 11.68
N PHE A 122 5.27 9.65 11.65
CA PHE A 122 4.08 9.40 10.85
C PHE A 122 4.36 9.64 9.37
N LEU A 123 4.06 8.66 8.52
CA LEU A 123 4.34 8.74 7.09
C LEU A 123 3.12 9.17 6.27
N GLY A 124 1.93 8.71 6.65
CA GLY A 124 0.69 9.05 5.97
C GLY A 124 -0.45 8.09 6.27
N VAL A 125 -1.67 8.54 6.03
CA VAL A 125 -2.84 7.65 5.93
C VAL A 125 -2.76 6.91 4.60
N TYR A 126 -3.00 5.60 4.59
CA TYR A 126 -3.19 4.84 3.35
C TYR A 126 -4.54 5.22 2.74
N ALA A 127 -4.54 6.27 1.91
CA ALA A 127 -5.75 6.86 1.39
C ALA A 127 -6.27 6.09 0.18
N GLY A 128 -7.60 5.91 0.12
CA GLY A 128 -8.26 5.17 -0.94
C GLY A 128 -9.76 5.07 -0.73
N GLU A 129 -10.41 4.22 -1.53
CA GLU A 129 -11.84 3.95 -1.40
C GLU A 129 -12.07 2.84 -0.37
N LEU A 130 -12.79 3.15 0.71
CA LEU A 130 -13.28 2.15 1.65
C LEU A 130 -14.52 1.48 1.04
N ARG A 131 -14.40 0.21 0.69
CA ARG A 131 -15.41 -0.57 -0.04
C ARG A 131 -15.58 -1.97 0.54
N LEU A 132 -16.67 -2.63 0.17
CA LEU A 132 -16.84 -4.06 0.44
C LEU A 132 -16.00 -4.86 -0.56
N MET A 133 -15.29 -5.86 -0.04
CA MET A 133 -14.47 -6.75 -0.85
C MET A 133 -15.37 -7.81 -1.48
N ASN A 134 -15.53 -7.79 -2.80
CA ASN A 134 -16.26 -8.84 -3.51
C ASN A 134 -15.56 -10.20 -3.30
N GLN A 135 -16.31 -11.25 -2.96
CA GLN A 135 -15.76 -12.61 -2.81
C GLN A 135 -15.05 -13.10 -4.09
N ALA A 136 -15.56 -12.76 -5.27
CA ALA A 136 -14.89 -13.03 -6.55
C ALA A 136 -13.63 -12.17 -6.75
N GLY A 137 -13.62 -10.95 -6.18
CA GLY A 137 -12.49 -10.02 -6.23
C GLY A 137 -11.29 -10.49 -5.41
N ARG A 138 -11.50 -11.26 -4.32
CA ARG A 138 -10.40 -11.90 -3.57
C ARG A 138 -9.59 -12.88 -4.40
N ALA A 139 -10.23 -13.48 -5.40
CA ALA A 139 -9.58 -14.43 -6.30
C ALA A 139 -8.86 -13.74 -7.47
N SER A 140 -9.09 -12.45 -7.71
CA SER A 140 -8.41 -11.71 -8.77
C SER A 140 -7.30 -10.83 -8.23
N ILE A 141 -6.07 -11.19 -8.61
CA ILE A 141 -4.86 -10.44 -8.33
C ILE A 141 -5.02 -8.94 -8.69
N GLU A 142 -5.67 -8.64 -9.81
CA GLU A 142 -5.89 -7.27 -10.28
C GLU A 142 -6.82 -6.43 -9.40
N GLU A 143 -7.76 -7.03 -8.66
CA GLU A 143 -8.66 -6.31 -7.74
C GLU A 143 -8.07 -6.15 -6.35
N CYS A 144 -7.14 -7.03 -5.96
CA CYS A 144 -6.50 -7.00 -4.64
C CYS A 144 -5.09 -6.40 -4.65
N THR A 145 -4.54 -6.00 -5.79
CA THR A 145 -3.14 -5.57 -5.90
C THR A 145 -2.75 -4.45 -4.93
N TYR A 146 -3.67 -3.52 -4.66
CA TYR A 146 -3.42 -2.39 -3.77
C TYR A 146 -4.35 -2.40 -2.54
N ALA A 147 -5.19 -3.42 -2.40
CA ALA A 147 -6.22 -3.42 -1.38
C ALA A 147 -5.64 -3.88 -0.04
N TRP A 148 -5.79 -3.05 0.99
CA TRP A 148 -5.58 -3.47 2.36
C TRP A 148 -6.88 -3.95 2.98
N GLU A 149 -6.81 -5.08 3.67
CA GLU A 149 -7.91 -5.52 4.53
C GLU A 149 -8.18 -4.46 5.60
N TYR A 150 -9.45 -4.13 5.75
CA TYR A 150 -9.93 -3.25 6.80
C TYR A 150 -10.30 -4.13 7.99
N PRO A 151 -9.94 -3.77 9.24
CA PRO A 151 -10.10 -4.66 10.39
C PRO A 151 -11.56 -4.70 10.92
N ALA A 152 -12.51 -4.92 10.01
CA ALA A 152 -13.91 -5.11 10.28
C ALA A 152 -14.64 -5.80 9.13
N GLN A 153 -15.80 -6.36 9.45
CA GLN A 153 -16.69 -7.02 8.50
C GLN A 153 -18.09 -6.41 8.58
N ALA A 154 -18.82 -6.49 7.47
CA ALA A 154 -20.26 -6.23 7.44
C ALA A 154 -21.03 -7.33 8.22
N SER A 155 -22.31 -7.08 8.46
CA SER A 155 -23.19 -7.99 9.22
C SER A 155 -23.35 -9.37 8.56
N ASP A 156 -23.19 -9.46 7.25
CA ASP A 156 -23.21 -10.71 6.48
C ASP A 156 -21.84 -11.42 6.42
N GLY A 157 -20.83 -10.89 7.11
CA GLY A 157 -19.45 -11.42 7.14
C GLY A 157 -18.58 -10.93 5.97
N THR A 158 -19.10 -10.08 5.08
CA THR A 158 -18.29 -9.52 3.98
C THR A 158 -17.20 -8.59 4.54
N GLN A 159 -15.95 -8.81 4.13
CA GLN A 159 -14.83 -7.97 4.58
C GLN A 159 -14.85 -6.60 3.91
N PHE A 160 -14.45 -5.58 4.67
CA PHE A 160 -14.14 -4.27 4.13
C PHE A 160 -12.68 -4.22 3.65
N CYS A 161 -12.38 -3.30 2.74
CA CYS A 161 -11.02 -2.98 2.35
C CYS A 161 -10.86 -1.51 2.00
N ILE A 162 -9.64 -0.99 2.13
CA ILE A 162 -9.24 0.29 1.55
C ILE A 162 -8.50 0.00 0.25
N ASP A 163 -9.00 0.53 -0.86
CA ASP A 163 -8.42 0.31 -2.19
C ASP A 163 -8.06 1.63 -2.91
N PRO A 164 -6.76 1.87 -3.18
CA PRO A 164 -6.28 3.04 -3.90
C PRO A 164 -6.03 2.77 -5.40
N LYS A 165 -6.66 1.74 -5.98
CA LYS A 165 -6.55 1.39 -7.40
C LYS A 165 -6.84 2.58 -8.32
N TYR A 166 -7.95 3.28 -8.07
CA TYR A 166 -8.40 4.40 -8.91
C TYR A 166 -8.27 5.78 -8.26
N MET A 167 -8.20 5.86 -6.92
CA MET A 167 -8.02 7.10 -6.19
C MET A 167 -7.18 6.85 -4.94
N GLY A 168 -6.05 7.53 -4.75
CA GLY A 168 -5.21 7.35 -3.55
C GLY A 168 -4.06 8.36 -3.45
N ASN A 169 -3.19 8.19 -2.47
CA ASN A 169 -2.01 9.04 -2.23
C ASN A 169 -0.71 8.24 -2.37
N GLU A 170 0.42 8.85 -2.01
CA GLU A 170 1.77 8.29 -2.16
C GLU A 170 1.94 6.91 -1.52
N MET A 171 1.17 6.60 -0.47
CA MET A 171 1.28 5.33 0.25
C MET A 171 1.03 4.12 -0.64
N ARG A 172 0.27 4.27 -1.75
CA ARG A 172 0.03 3.20 -2.73
C ARG A 172 1.29 2.76 -3.50
N PHE A 173 2.35 3.58 -3.47
CA PHE A 173 3.63 3.32 -4.14
C PHE A 173 4.71 2.81 -3.16
N VAL A 174 4.37 2.60 -1.89
CA VAL A 174 5.29 2.00 -0.92
C VAL A 174 5.36 0.51 -1.19
N ASN A 175 6.56 0.02 -1.53
CA ASN A 175 6.78 -1.35 -1.96
C ASN A 175 6.92 -2.32 -0.79
N HIS A 176 6.85 -3.60 -1.12
CA HIS A 176 7.13 -4.66 -0.17
C HIS A 176 8.64 -4.82 0.10
N ASN A 177 8.99 -5.15 1.34
CA ASN A 177 10.28 -5.74 1.70
C ASN A 177 10.08 -6.72 2.88
N ASP A 178 10.82 -7.83 2.89
CA ASP A 178 10.84 -8.80 4.00
C ASP A 178 11.53 -8.23 5.26
N HIS A 179 12.35 -7.19 5.09
CA HIS A 179 12.98 -6.41 6.15
C HIS A 179 12.59 -4.94 6.02
N PRO A 180 11.30 -4.61 6.25
CA PRO A 180 10.78 -3.28 5.96
C PRO A 180 11.28 -2.25 6.98
N ASN A 181 11.39 -1.01 6.53
CA ASN A 181 11.75 0.13 7.38
C ASN A 181 10.53 0.94 7.86
N ALA A 182 9.33 0.60 7.39
CA ALA A 182 8.06 1.14 7.85
C ALA A 182 7.06 0.01 8.17
N THR A 183 6.01 0.33 8.91
CA THR A 183 4.92 -0.59 9.21
C THR A 183 3.56 0.10 9.08
N ASN A 184 2.50 -0.70 8.95
CA ASN A 184 1.13 -0.19 8.98
C ASN A 184 0.50 -0.38 10.37
N ILE A 185 -0.27 0.60 10.79
CA ILE A 185 -1.06 0.59 12.03
C ILE A 185 -2.51 0.93 11.70
N ASP A 186 -3.43 0.46 12.53
CA ASP A 186 -4.85 0.78 12.44
C ASP A 186 -5.26 1.65 13.63
N VAL A 187 -5.90 2.79 13.36
CA VAL A 187 -6.30 3.77 14.38
C VAL A 187 -7.76 4.17 14.18
N LEU A 188 -8.61 3.82 15.15
CA LEU A 188 -10.01 4.20 15.18
C LEU A 188 -10.18 5.63 15.70
N ILE A 189 -10.64 6.54 14.85
CA ILE A 189 -11.00 7.92 15.18
C ILE A 189 -12.37 8.23 14.56
N ASN A 190 -13.29 8.80 15.34
CA ASN A 190 -14.61 9.27 14.87
C ASN A 190 -15.39 8.23 14.04
N GLY A 191 -15.36 6.95 14.44
CA GLY A 191 -16.08 5.88 13.75
C GLY A 191 -15.38 5.34 12.49
N ILE A 192 -14.18 5.83 12.16
CA ILE A 192 -13.38 5.35 11.03
C ILE A 192 -12.06 4.77 11.55
N ILE A 193 -11.77 3.53 11.19
CA ILE A 193 -10.45 2.93 11.36
C ILE A 193 -9.55 3.37 10.21
N TYR A 194 -8.57 4.21 10.51
CA TYR A 194 -7.57 4.67 9.56
C TYR A 194 -6.41 3.69 9.53
N LYS A 195 -6.08 3.17 8.35
CA LYS A 195 -4.80 2.49 8.14
C LYS A 195 -3.73 3.55 7.86
N CYS A 196 -2.67 3.58 8.65
CA CYS A 196 -1.60 4.57 8.57
C CYS A 196 -0.26 3.88 8.48
N TYR A 197 0.70 4.52 7.80
CA TYR A 197 2.09 4.08 7.80
C TYR A 197 2.91 4.91 8.76
N VAL A 198 3.80 4.24 9.49
CA VAL A 198 4.74 4.85 10.44
C VAL A 198 6.12 4.24 10.25
N ALA A 199 7.17 5.01 10.46
CA ALA A 199 8.54 4.52 10.38
C ALA A 199 8.82 3.52 11.52
N LEU A 200 9.39 2.36 11.18
CA LEU A 200 9.76 1.31 12.16
C LEU A 200 11.15 1.58 12.76
N GLN A 201 11.99 2.29 11.99
CA GLN A 201 13.36 2.68 12.30
C GLN A 201 13.66 4.03 11.63
N ASP A 202 14.84 4.60 11.89
CA ASP A 202 15.30 5.78 11.16
C ASP A 202 15.45 5.43 9.67
N ILE A 203 14.92 6.29 8.79
CA ILE A 203 14.98 6.14 7.34
C ILE A 203 15.78 7.32 6.81
N ALA A 204 16.96 7.04 6.25
CA ALA A 204 17.82 8.08 5.68
C ALA A 204 17.15 8.74 4.47
N GLN A 205 17.52 10.01 4.22
CA GLN A 205 17.19 10.68 2.97
C GLN A 205 17.54 9.79 1.76
N ASP A 206 16.67 9.80 0.75
CA ASP A 206 16.79 9.04 -0.49
C ASP A 206 16.71 7.51 -0.33
N ALA A 207 16.47 6.98 0.88
CA ALA A 207 16.11 5.59 1.06
C ALA A 207 14.66 5.32 0.63
N GLU A 208 14.42 4.14 0.05
CA GLU A 208 13.07 3.67 -0.27
C GLU A 208 12.32 3.33 1.02
N ILE A 209 11.08 3.79 1.10
CA ILE A 209 10.15 3.42 2.18
C ILE A 209 9.47 2.12 1.77
N THR A 210 9.53 1.12 2.64
CA THR A 210 8.98 -0.22 2.38
C THR A 210 8.21 -0.76 3.58
N VAL A 211 7.22 -1.60 3.32
CA VAL A 211 6.39 -2.27 4.35
C VAL A 211 6.31 -3.77 4.09
N ASP A 212 5.93 -4.55 5.09
CA ASP A 212 5.50 -5.94 4.85
C ASP A 212 4.04 -5.93 4.32
N TYR A 213 3.79 -6.55 3.16
CA TYR A 213 2.45 -6.69 2.58
C TYR A 213 1.63 -7.80 3.24
N GLY A 214 2.29 -8.67 4.01
CA GLY A 214 1.69 -9.80 4.70
C GLY A 214 1.44 -10.99 3.79
N ASN A 215 1.29 -12.15 4.43
CA ASN A 215 1.15 -13.44 3.74
C ASN A 215 -0.05 -13.52 2.80
N GLY A 216 -1.16 -12.85 3.12
CA GLY A 216 -2.37 -12.86 2.29
C GLY A 216 -2.14 -12.33 0.88
N TYR A 217 -1.27 -11.32 0.75
CA TYR A 217 -0.88 -10.76 -0.55
C TYR A 217 -0.21 -11.80 -1.45
N TRP A 218 0.74 -12.55 -0.88
CA TRP A 218 1.53 -13.54 -1.61
C TRP A 218 0.70 -14.79 -1.96
N GLN A 219 -0.17 -15.22 -1.05
CA GLN A 219 -1.07 -16.36 -1.25
C GLN A 219 -1.98 -16.18 -2.47
N VAL A 220 -2.59 -14.99 -2.63
CA VAL A 220 -3.45 -14.68 -3.79
C VAL A 220 -2.67 -14.71 -5.11
N ARG A 221 -1.36 -14.48 -5.07
CA ARG A 221 -0.46 -14.54 -6.25
C ARG A 221 0.16 -15.92 -6.48
N GLY A 222 -0.23 -16.94 -5.70
CA GLY A 222 0.35 -18.28 -5.78
C GLY A 222 1.82 -18.33 -5.37
N MET A 223 2.29 -17.33 -4.63
CA MET A 223 3.64 -17.26 -4.10
C MET A 223 3.61 -17.54 -2.61
N VAL A 224 4.47 -18.43 -2.13
CA VAL A 224 4.75 -18.55 -0.70
C VAL A 224 6.05 -17.78 -0.48
N PRO A 225 6.10 -16.76 0.41
CA PRO A 225 7.36 -16.10 0.74
C PRO A 225 8.35 -17.17 1.16
N GLN A 226 9.49 -17.26 0.46
CA GLN A 226 10.57 -18.09 0.95
C GLN A 226 11.14 -17.39 2.17
N VAL A 227 10.80 -17.89 3.36
CA VAL A 227 11.50 -17.52 4.59
C VAL A 227 12.96 -17.94 4.38
N LEU A 228 13.83 -16.98 4.06
CA LEU A 228 15.26 -17.21 4.09
C LEU A 228 15.64 -17.35 5.57
N HIS A 229 15.90 -18.60 5.97
CA HIS A 229 16.44 -18.96 7.27
C HIS A 229 17.89 -18.51 7.43
#